data_AF-A0A840VAQ3-F1
#
_entry.id   AF-A0A840VAQ3-F1
#
_cell.length_a   1.000
_cell.length_b   1.000
_cell.length_c   1.000
_cell.angle_alpha   90.00
_cell.angle_beta   90.00
_cell.angle_gamma   90.00
#
_symmetry.space_group_name_H-M   'P 1'
#
loop_
_entity.id
_entity.type
_entity.pdbx_description
1 polymer ?
#
loop_
_entity_poly.entity_id
_entity_poly.type
_entity_poly.pdbx_seq_one_letter_code
_entity_poly.pdbx_strand_id
1 'polypeptide(L)'
;MEQHQHRARRGRIKPLSAEAIRAIERRGIARHGLKDLYYDLMTMPLPALIGLLGLYFVAVNLIFASVYTLIGGLAGVPGGDYGRFASAFFFSVQAFSTSGFSTVYPVSLLANIVVTVEILLGQINLAVSTGVFFARLSRPRPRVLFSKVMVVREIGGVQTLMFRVANQRREEISEAHMSVVMLMDEDEAEGGVMRRMLPLKLERDFSPVFALSWMVSHKITQDSPLWGRDRESLAAAGNVFVCLLTGTDEALSATITAKYVYGAEDVRFNHRFIDIVTRSPDGGATIDYRRFHDTVPVHRPEADTPDVE
;
A
#
# COMPACT_ATOMS: atom_id res chain seq x y z
N MET A 1 56.06 -2.32 21.81
CA MET A 1 55.50 -2.96 20.61
C MET A 1 54.73 -4.19 21.10
N GLU A 2 53.39 -4.14 21.18
CA GLU A 2 52.45 -5.28 21.36
C GLU A 2 51.11 -4.84 21.99
N GLN A 3 50.46 -3.79 21.44
CA GLN A 3 49.07 -3.46 21.81
C GLN A 3 48.19 -3.17 20.59
N HIS A 4 48.55 -3.73 19.42
CA HIS A 4 47.92 -3.39 18.13
C HIS A 4 47.08 -4.50 17.49
N GLN A 5 46.72 -5.58 18.19
CA GLN A 5 46.18 -6.78 17.53
C GLN A 5 44.88 -7.39 18.08
N HIS A 6 44.10 -6.68 18.89
CA HIS A 6 42.76 -7.15 19.28
C HIS A 6 41.62 -6.19 18.90
N ARG A 7 41.61 -5.67 17.66
CA ARG A 7 40.35 -5.23 17.03
C ARG A 7 39.64 -6.47 16.49
N ALA A 8 38.78 -7.03 17.33
CA ALA A 8 37.91 -8.13 16.97
C ALA A 8 37.19 -7.82 15.64
N ARG A 9 37.32 -8.74 14.68
CA ARG A 9 36.47 -8.89 13.50
C ARG A 9 35.00 -9.04 13.96
N ARG A 10 34.34 -7.96 14.36
CA ARG A 10 32.87 -7.92 14.38
C ARG A 10 32.45 -7.85 12.92
N GLY A 11 31.77 -8.90 12.45
CA GLY A 11 31.29 -9.00 11.08
C GLY A 11 30.55 -7.72 10.72
N ARG A 12 31.02 -7.04 9.66
CA ARG A 12 30.41 -5.83 9.10
C ARG A 12 28.93 -6.13 8.90
N ILE A 13 28.06 -5.50 9.70
CA ILE A 13 26.62 -5.72 9.61
C ILE A 13 26.23 -5.39 8.18
N LYS A 14 25.65 -6.36 7.48
CA LYS A 14 25.27 -6.17 6.08
C LYS A 14 24.19 -5.08 6.06
N PRO A 15 24.37 -4.02 5.26
CA PRO A 15 23.37 -2.98 5.19
C PRO A 15 22.02 -3.53 4.74
N LEU A 16 20.93 -2.98 5.29
CA LEU A 16 19.57 -3.40 4.91
C LEU A 16 19.31 -3.04 3.45
N SER A 17 19.10 -4.05 2.62
CA SER A 17 18.73 -3.90 1.21
C SER A 17 17.32 -3.34 1.05
N ALA A 18 16.99 -2.92 -0.17
CA ALA A 18 15.62 -2.53 -0.53
C ALA A 18 14.61 -3.66 -0.23
N GLU A 19 15.00 -4.91 -0.43
CA GLU A 19 14.18 -6.09 -0.07
C GLU A 19 13.98 -6.22 1.45
N ALA A 20 15.03 -6.01 2.25
CA ALA A 20 14.94 -6.05 3.71
C ALA A 20 14.02 -4.94 4.25
N ILE A 21 14.03 -3.75 3.65
CA ILE A 21 13.09 -2.67 3.99
C ILE A 21 11.65 -3.01 3.59
N ARG A 22 11.45 -3.69 2.44
CA ARG A 22 10.13 -4.18 2.03
C ARG A 22 9.61 -5.29 2.96
N ALA A 23 10.50 -6.04 3.61
CA ALA A 23 10.20 -7.22 4.42
C ALA A 23 10.44 -7.03 5.94
N ILE A 24 10.40 -5.80 6.46
CA ILE A 24 10.66 -5.53 7.88
C ILE A 24 9.70 -6.34 8.77
N GLU A 25 10.23 -7.35 9.45
CA GLU A 25 9.54 -8.12 10.47
C GLU A 25 9.47 -7.29 11.76
N ARG A 26 8.25 -6.95 12.20
CA ARG A 26 8.03 -6.19 13.44
C ARG A 26 7.87 -7.16 14.60
N ARG A 27 8.90 -7.32 15.43
CA ARG A 27 8.84 -8.11 16.68
C ARG A 27 8.56 -7.22 17.89
N GLY A 28 7.71 -7.66 18.81
CA GLY A 28 7.43 -6.97 20.09
C GLY A 28 6.24 -6.00 20.11
N ILE A 29 5.47 -5.87 19.02
CA ILE A 29 4.24 -5.07 19.00
C ILE A 29 3.08 -5.97 19.46
N ALA A 30 2.54 -5.72 20.64
CA ALA A 30 1.34 -6.41 21.12
C ALA A 30 0.16 -6.12 20.18
N ARG A 31 -0.58 -7.16 19.76
CA ARG A 31 -1.84 -7.01 19.01
C ARG A 31 -2.87 -6.30 19.90
N HIS A 32 -3.31 -5.13 19.51
CA HIS A 32 -4.25 -4.31 20.29
C HIS A 32 -5.70 -4.68 19.95
N GLY A 33 -6.13 -5.90 20.32
CA GLY A 33 -7.53 -6.34 20.38
C GLY A 33 -8.51 -5.69 19.39
N LEU A 34 -9.51 -4.97 19.89
CA LEU A 34 -10.58 -4.32 19.09
C LEU A 34 -10.09 -3.21 18.13
N LYS A 35 -8.92 -2.61 18.38
CA LYS A 35 -8.35 -1.60 17.46
C LYS A 35 -7.80 -2.25 16.18
N ASP A 36 -7.30 -3.47 16.31
CA ASP A 36 -6.85 -4.27 15.17
C ASP A 36 -8.04 -4.87 14.40
N LEU A 37 -9.20 -5.11 15.05
CA LEU A 37 -10.39 -5.66 14.40
C LEU A 37 -10.87 -4.80 13.21
N TYR A 38 -10.95 -3.48 13.38
CA TYR A 38 -11.32 -2.59 12.26
C TYR A 38 -10.29 -2.64 11.14
N TYR A 39 -9.00 -2.66 11.48
CA TYR A 39 -7.93 -2.80 10.49
C TYR A 39 -8.07 -4.11 9.71
N ASP A 40 -8.22 -5.23 10.42
CA ASP A 40 -8.33 -6.57 9.85
C ASP A 40 -9.53 -6.69 8.90
N LEU A 41 -10.71 -6.20 9.31
CA LEU A 41 -11.93 -6.16 8.48
C LEU A 41 -11.69 -5.39 7.17
N MET A 42 -10.87 -4.34 7.22
CA MET A 42 -10.59 -3.49 6.08
C MET A 42 -9.47 -4.04 5.17
N THR A 43 -8.55 -4.86 5.70
CA THR A 43 -7.40 -5.40 4.95
C THR A 43 -7.57 -6.84 4.47
N MET A 44 -8.47 -7.62 5.05
CA MET A 44 -8.72 -9.01 4.64
C MET A 44 -9.18 -9.11 3.17
N PRO A 45 -9.02 -10.27 2.49
CA PRO A 45 -9.61 -10.52 1.18
C PRO A 45 -11.15 -10.38 1.16
N LEU A 46 -11.75 -10.06 0.02
CA LEU A 46 -13.22 -9.86 -0.07
C LEU A 46 -14.01 -11.13 0.27
N PRO A 47 -13.61 -12.32 -0.23
CA PRO A 47 -14.28 -13.57 0.15
C PRO A 47 -14.17 -13.87 1.65
N ALA A 48 -13.04 -13.54 2.28
CA ALA A 48 -12.84 -13.73 3.71
C ALA A 48 -13.79 -12.86 4.55
N LEU A 49 -13.99 -11.59 4.14
CA LEU A 49 -14.96 -10.70 4.80
C LEU A 49 -16.39 -11.21 4.65
N ILE A 50 -16.80 -11.60 3.44
CA ILE A 50 -18.13 -12.16 3.19
C ILE A 50 -18.34 -13.42 4.03
N GLY A 51 -17.36 -14.32 4.07
CA GLY A 51 -17.41 -15.53 4.88
C GLY A 51 -17.50 -15.25 6.38
N LEU A 52 -16.73 -14.28 6.89
CA LEU A 52 -16.76 -13.87 8.29
C LEU A 52 -18.13 -13.29 8.68
N LEU A 53 -18.68 -12.40 7.87
CA LEU A 53 -20.00 -11.81 8.10
C LEU A 53 -21.11 -12.88 8.01
N GLY A 54 -20.99 -13.83 7.07
CA GLY A 54 -21.90 -14.97 6.97
C GLY A 54 -21.83 -15.89 8.19
N LEU A 55 -20.62 -16.19 8.69
CA LEU A 55 -20.45 -16.99 9.91
C LEU A 55 -21.03 -16.28 11.13
N TYR A 56 -20.76 -14.98 11.27
CA TYR A 56 -21.35 -14.15 12.34
C TYR A 56 -22.88 -14.17 12.27
N PHE A 57 -23.45 -14.00 11.07
CA PHE A 57 -24.89 -14.05 10.85
C PHE A 57 -25.47 -15.40 11.30
N VAL A 58 -24.89 -16.52 10.89
CA VAL A 58 -25.36 -17.86 11.31
C VAL A 58 -25.22 -18.04 12.82
N ALA A 59 -24.10 -17.63 13.42
CA ALA A 59 -23.85 -17.78 14.85
C ALA A 59 -24.85 -17.00 15.71
N VAL A 60 -25.14 -15.74 15.36
CA VAL A 60 -26.14 -14.93 16.07
C VAL A 60 -27.52 -15.56 15.99
N ASN A 61 -27.93 -16.00 14.80
CA ASN A 61 -29.24 -16.64 14.63
C ASN A 61 -29.34 -17.98 15.39
N LEU A 62 -28.25 -18.75 15.51
CA LEU A 62 -28.21 -19.95 16.36
C LEU A 62 -28.38 -19.62 17.85
N ILE A 63 -27.82 -18.51 18.33
CA ILE A 63 -27.99 -18.06 19.71
C ILE A 63 -29.45 -17.69 19.96
N PHE A 64 -30.06 -16.88 19.10
CA PHE A 64 -31.48 -16.52 19.24
C PHE A 64 -32.41 -17.72 19.10
N ALA A 65 -32.16 -18.63 18.16
CA ALA A 65 -32.89 -19.90 18.07
C ALA A 65 -32.85 -20.71 19.36
N SER A 66 -31.69 -20.75 20.02
CA SER A 66 -31.50 -21.42 21.31
C SER A 66 -32.31 -20.72 22.41
N VAL A 67 -32.29 -19.39 22.46
CA VAL A 67 -33.11 -18.59 23.39
C VAL A 67 -34.60 -18.85 23.18
N TYR A 68 -35.10 -18.82 21.94
CA TYR A 68 -36.49 -19.12 21.62
C TYR A 68 -36.91 -20.54 21.99
N THR A 69 -36.01 -21.50 21.82
CA THR A 69 -36.27 -22.89 22.18
C THR A 69 -36.37 -23.07 23.70
N LEU A 70 -35.55 -22.33 24.47
CA LEU A 70 -35.55 -22.35 25.93
C LEU A 70 -36.77 -21.64 26.54
N ILE A 71 -37.11 -20.44 26.07
CA ILE A 71 -38.23 -19.66 26.62
C ILE A 71 -39.59 -20.09 26.06
N GLY A 72 -39.61 -20.74 24.90
CA GLY A 72 -40.84 -21.07 24.18
C GLY A 72 -41.58 -19.84 23.65
N GLY A 73 -42.91 -19.91 23.59
CA GLY A 73 -43.74 -18.77 23.22
C GLY A 73 -43.70 -18.37 21.75
N LEU A 74 -43.26 -19.27 20.85
CA LEU A 74 -43.45 -19.18 19.40
C LEU A 74 -44.63 -20.08 18.99
N ALA A 75 -45.56 -19.55 18.20
CA ALA A 75 -46.67 -20.29 17.58
C ALA A 75 -46.47 -20.39 16.05
N GLY A 76 -47.28 -21.21 15.37
CA GLY A 76 -47.23 -21.35 13.91
C GLY A 76 -46.05 -22.19 13.38
N VAL A 77 -45.43 -23.00 14.25
CA VAL A 77 -44.38 -23.96 13.90
C VAL A 77 -44.97 -25.08 13.03
N PRO A 78 -44.56 -25.24 11.75
CA PRO A 78 -45.04 -26.32 10.90
C PRO A 78 -44.66 -27.67 11.50
N GLY A 79 -45.62 -28.60 11.60
CA GLY A 79 -45.39 -29.91 12.20
C GLY A 79 -44.50 -30.88 11.38
N GLY A 80 -44.08 -30.51 10.16
CA GLY A 80 -43.54 -31.45 9.17
C GLY A 80 -42.06 -31.34 8.81
N ASP A 81 -41.50 -30.16 8.59
CA ASP A 81 -40.33 -30.11 7.68
C ASP A 81 -38.94 -30.18 8.34
N TYR A 82 -38.69 -29.45 9.44
CA TYR A 82 -37.32 -29.38 10.01
C TYR A 82 -37.24 -29.36 11.55
N GLY A 83 -38.36 -29.54 12.25
CA GLY A 83 -38.41 -29.59 13.72
C GLY A 83 -38.33 -28.22 14.41
N ARG A 84 -38.66 -28.19 15.72
CA ARG A 84 -38.89 -26.96 16.49
C ARG A 84 -37.69 -26.01 16.55
N PHE A 85 -36.46 -26.54 16.68
CA PHE A 85 -35.25 -25.72 16.73
C PHE A 85 -34.94 -25.07 15.37
N ALA A 86 -35.04 -25.82 14.27
CA ALA A 86 -34.81 -25.26 12.94
C ALA A 86 -35.87 -24.20 12.59
N SER A 87 -37.13 -24.40 12.96
CA SER A 87 -38.17 -23.38 12.81
C SER A 87 -37.86 -22.10 13.60
N ALA A 88 -37.33 -22.24 14.83
CA ALA A 88 -36.88 -21.09 15.62
C ALA A 88 -35.67 -20.38 15.00
N PHE A 89 -34.73 -21.13 14.41
CA PHE A 89 -33.61 -20.58 13.65
C PHE A 89 -34.06 -19.80 12.42
N PHE A 90 -34.96 -20.36 11.60
CA PHE A 90 -35.47 -19.63 10.43
C PHE A 90 -36.37 -18.45 10.80
N PHE A 91 -37.08 -18.51 11.93
CA PHE A 91 -37.77 -17.34 12.49
C PHE A 91 -36.76 -16.25 12.87
N SER A 92 -35.71 -16.60 13.60
CA SER A 92 -34.61 -15.70 14.00
C SER A 92 -33.95 -15.07 12.76
N VAL A 93 -33.60 -15.86 11.74
CA VAL A 93 -33.05 -15.37 10.47
C VAL A 93 -33.92 -14.27 9.86
N GLN A 94 -35.24 -14.47 9.84
CA GLN A 94 -36.19 -13.51 9.27
C GLN A 94 -36.41 -12.27 10.14
N ALA A 95 -36.38 -12.43 11.47
CA ALA A 95 -36.47 -11.30 12.40
C ALA A 95 -35.20 -10.44 12.32
N PHE A 96 -34.03 -11.06 12.36
CA PHE A 96 -32.73 -10.40 12.28
C PHE A 96 -32.50 -9.73 10.92
N SER A 97 -32.95 -10.34 9.82
CA SER A 97 -32.91 -9.73 8.47
C SER A 97 -34.06 -8.78 8.19
N THR A 98 -35.03 -8.65 9.09
CA THR A 98 -36.26 -7.86 8.93
C THR A 98 -37.12 -8.23 7.71
N SER A 99 -37.08 -9.50 7.30
CA SER A 99 -37.85 -9.99 6.15
C SER A 99 -39.32 -10.27 6.48
N GLY A 100 -39.61 -10.82 7.67
CA GLY A 100 -40.99 -10.90 8.21
C GLY A 100 -41.97 -11.86 7.51
N PHE A 101 -41.54 -12.80 6.66
CA PHE A 101 -42.43 -13.70 5.90
C PHE A 101 -42.82 -15.00 6.64
N SER A 102 -42.62 -15.08 7.95
CA SER A 102 -42.72 -16.34 8.67
C SER A 102 -44.17 -16.69 9.01
N THR A 103 -44.52 -17.97 8.90
CA THR A 103 -45.71 -18.52 9.55
C THR A 103 -45.54 -18.63 11.06
N VAL A 104 -44.30 -18.53 11.55
CA VAL A 104 -43.94 -18.58 12.98
C VAL A 104 -43.93 -17.17 13.56
N TYR A 105 -44.60 -16.97 14.69
CA TYR A 105 -44.72 -15.66 15.34
C TYR A 105 -44.70 -15.77 16.87
N PRO A 106 -44.22 -14.72 17.59
CA PRO A 106 -44.15 -14.72 19.05
C PRO A 106 -45.53 -14.44 19.67
N VAL A 107 -45.97 -15.30 20.58
CA VAL A 107 -47.26 -15.16 21.30
C VAL A 107 -47.10 -14.79 22.77
N SER A 108 -45.91 -14.96 23.34
CA SER A 108 -45.62 -14.60 24.74
C SER A 108 -44.95 -13.22 24.85
N LEU A 109 -45.10 -12.57 26.01
CA LEU A 109 -44.42 -11.30 26.30
C LEU A 109 -42.89 -11.43 26.18
N LEU A 110 -42.31 -12.50 26.75
CA LEU A 110 -40.87 -12.73 26.69
C LEU A 110 -40.37 -12.93 25.25
N ALA A 111 -41.08 -13.71 24.44
CA ALA A 111 -40.72 -13.89 23.02
C ALA A 111 -40.81 -12.56 22.23
N ASN A 112 -41.81 -11.72 22.53
CA ASN A 112 -41.94 -10.39 21.93
C ASN A 112 -40.80 -9.44 22.34
N ILE A 113 -40.35 -9.50 23.61
CA ILE A 113 -39.19 -8.71 24.06
C ILE A 113 -37.93 -9.18 23.33
N VAL A 114 -37.71 -10.50 23.25
CA VAL A 114 -36.52 -11.08 22.58
C VAL A 114 -36.50 -10.72 21.09
N VAL A 115 -37.61 -10.87 20.36
CA VAL A 115 -37.65 -10.49 18.92
C VAL A 115 -37.44 -8.99 18.73
N THR A 116 -37.93 -8.16 19.65
CA THR A 116 -37.71 -6.70 19.57
C THR A 116 -36.22 -6.36 19.69
N VAL A 117 -35.53 -7.00 20.65
CA VAL A 117 -34.07 -6.86 20.81
C VAL A 117 -33.33 -7.42 19.59
N GLU A 118 -33.75 -8.58 19.08
CA GLU A 118 -33.16 -9.20 17.90
C GLU A 118 -33.25 -8.30 16.67
N ILE A 119 -34.43 -7.73 16.39
CA ILE A 119 -34.65 -6.81 15.28
C ILE A 119 -33.75 -5.56 15.43
N LEU A 120 -33.66 -4.99 16.63
CA LEU A 120 -32.78 -3.85 16.90
C LEU A 120 -31.31 -4.19 16.59
N LEU A 121 -30.83 -5.35 17.05
CA LEU A 121 -29.47 -5.81 16.76
C LEU A 121 -29.26 -6.10 15.27
N GLY A 122 -30.27 -6.65 14.58
CA GLY A 122 -30.26 -6.88 13.14
C GLY A 122 -30.08 -5.59 12.35
N GLN A 123 -30.82 -4.53 12.72
CA GLN A 123 -30.70 -3.21 12.11
C GLN A 123 -29.31 -2.58 12.34
N ILE A 124 -28.79 -2.67 13.57
CA ILE A 124 -27.42 -2.20 13.88
C ILE A 124 -26.39 -2.98 13.04
N ASN A 125 -26.53 -4.31 12.97
CA ASN A 125 -25.64 -5.15 12.18
C ASN A 125 -25.68 -4.80 10.69
N LEU A 126 -26.87 -4.59 10.12
CA LEU A 126 -27.03 -4.18 8.73
C LEU A 126 -26.32 -2.85 8.46
N ALA A 127 -26.51 -1.85 9.34
CA ALA A 127 -25.86 -0.55 9.23
C ALA A 127 -24.33 -0.67 9.29
N VAL A 128 -23.80 -1.40 10.27
CA VAL A 128 -22.35 -1.60 10.44
C VAL A 128 -21.74 -2.39 9.27
N SER A 129 -22.36 -3.50 8.88
CA SER A 129 -21.90 -4.35 7.79
C SER A 129 -21.85 -3.58 6.47
N THR A 130 -22.92 -2.84 6.16
CA THR A 130 -23.00 -2.00 4.96
C THR A 130 -21.93 -0.91 5.00
N GLY A 131 -21.72 -0.26 6.16
CA GLY A 131 -20.68 0.73 6.35
C GLY A 131 -19.27 0.19 6.11
N VAL A 132 -18.96 -1.01 6.60
CA VAL A 132 -17.66 -1.67 6.36
C VAL A 132 -17.49 -2.01 4.87
N PHE A 133 -18.53 -2.55 4.21
CA PHE A 133 -18.48 -2.84 2.78
C PHE A 133 -18.24 -1.57 1.96
N PHE A 134 -19.01 -0.51 2.21
CA PHE A 134 -18.87 0.75 1.50
C PHE A 134 -17.50 1.38 1.74
N ALA A 135 -17.06 1.49 3.00
CA ALA A 135 -15.73 2.02 3.33
C ALA A 135 -14.63 1.26 2.59
N ARG A 136 -14.77 -0.05 2.41
CA ARG A 136 -13.76 -0.89 1.77
C ARG A 136 -13.78 -0.79 0.25
N LEU A 137 -14.96 -0.62 -0.36
CA LEU A 137 -15.10 -0.37 -1.79
C LEU A 137 -14.61 1.04 -2.17
N SER A 138 -14.84 2.02 -1.29
CA SER A 138 -14.45 3.42 -1.48
C SER A 138 -12.98 3.70 -1.19
N ARG A 139 -12.19 2.70 -0.76
CA ARG A 139 -10.73 2.90 -0.58
C ARG A 139 -10.04 3.01 -1.94
N PRO A 140 -9.34 4.11 -2.22
CA PRO A 140 -8.61 4.26 -3.47
C PRO A 140 -7.48 3.23 -3.54
N ARG A 141 -7.36 2.57 -4.70
CA ARG A 141 -6.23 1.68 -5.00
C ARG A 141 -5.37 2.34 -6.07
N PRO A 142 -4.35 3.12 -5.68
CA PRO A 142 -3.52 3.80 -6.66
C PRO A 142 -2.80 2.77 -7.54
N ARG A 143 -2.92 2.91 -8.87
CA ARG A 143 -2.12 2.15 -9.83
C ARG A 143 -1.02 3.05 -10.37
N VAL A 144 -0.04 3.29 -9.52
CA VAL A 144 1.13 4.12 -9.84
C VAL A 144 2.29 3.19 -10.17
N LEU A 145 2.86 3.36 -11.35
CA LEU A 145 3.99 2.59 -11.83
C LEU A 145 5.28 3.40 -11.66
N PHE A 146 6.26 2.85 -10.96
CA PHE A 146 7.61 3.40 -10.90
C PHE A 146 8.51 2.65 -11.89
N SER A 147 9.55 3.31 -12.42
CA SER A 147 10.58 2.62 -13.19
C SER A 147 11.25 1.57 -12.31
N LYS A 148 11.78 0.49 -12.90
CA LYS A 148 12.49 -0.54 -12.12
C LYS A 148 13.87 -0.07 -11.63
N VAL A 149 14.40 0.98 -12.26
CA VAL A 149 15.74 1.50 -12.03
C VAL A 149 15.70 3.02 -11.91
N MET A 150 16.71 3.58 -11.27
CA MET A 150 17.07 4.99 -11.39
C MET A 150 18.24 5.12 -12.35
N VAL A 151 18.31 6.22 -13.10
CA VAL A 151 19.45 6.49 -13.98
C VAL A 151 20.17 7.75 -13.51
N VAL A 152 21.49 7.75 -13.60
CA VAL A 152 22.32 8.92 -13.39
C VAL A 152 22.99 9.25 -14.72
N ARG A 153 22.85 10.50 -15.16
CA ARG A 153 23.53 11.00 -16.34
C ARG A 153 23.84 12.48 -16.20
N GLU A 154 24.79 12.94 -17.01
CA GLU A 154 25.06 14.34 -17.15
C GLU A 154 24.01 15.03 -18.04
N ILE A 155 23.50 16.16 -17.57
CA ILE A 155 22.60 17.06 -18.30
C ILE A 155 23.11 18.48 -18.06
N GLY A 156 23.62 19.13 -19.11
CA GLY A 156 24.14 20.50 -19.01
C GLY A 156 25.31 20.63 -18.01
N GLY A 157 26.24 19.69 -18.00
CA GLY A 157 27.40 19.70 -17.09
C GLY A 157 27.13 19.22 -15.66
N VAL A 158 25.87 18.93 -15.31
CA VAL A 158 25.49 18.52 -13.96
C VAL A 158 25.00 17.08 -13.95
N GLN A 159 25.58 16.25 -13.08
CA GLN A 159 25.09 14.89 -12.84
C GLN A 159 23.69 14.95 -12.25
N THR A 160 22.76 14.23 -12.87
CA THR A 160 21.34 14.26 -12.50
C THR A 160 20.83 12.85 -12.31
N LEU A 161 20.29 12.57 -11.14
CA LEU A 161 19.57 11.33 -10.83
C LEU A 161 18.13 11.46 -11.34
N MET A 162 17.63 10.45 -12.04
CA MET A 162 16.30 10.45 -12.65
C MET A 162 15.60 9.10 -12.50
N PHE A 163 14.28 9.13 -12.38
CA PHE A 163 13.42 7.94 -12.46
C PHE A 163 12.05 8.33 -13.02
N ARG A 164 11.29 7.34 -13.48
CA ARG A 164 9.95 7.57 -14.05
C ARG A 164 8.88 7.13 -13.09
N VAL A 165 7.80 7.90 -13.07
CA VAL A 165 6.55 7.55 -12.41
C VAL A 165 5.44 7.72 -13.43
N ALA A 166 4.49 6.79 -13.48
CA ALA A 166 3.34 6.85 -14.36
C ALA A 166 2.05 6.53 -13.63
N ASN A 167 0.98 7.17 -14.06
CA ASN A 167 -0.37 6.80 -13.66
C ASN A 167 -0.89 5.75 -14.65
N GLN A 168 -1.22 4.56 -14.16
CA GLN A 168 -1.78 3.48 -15.01
C GLN A 168 -3.30 3.57 -15.12
N ARG A 169 -3.94 4.48 -14.38
CA ARG A 169 -5.37 4.79 -14.50
C ARG A 169 -5.59 5.84 -15.58
N ARG A 170 -6.81 5.90 -16.10
CA ARG A 170 -7.22 6.96 -17.04
C ARG A 170 -7.53 8.24 -16.29
N GLU A 171 -8.01 8.09 -15.05
CA GLU A 171 -8.34 9.16 -14.14
C GLU A 171 -7.08 9.85 -13.63
N GLU A 172 -7.13 11.16 -13.54
CA GLU A 172 -6.02 12.00 -13.14
C GLU A 172 -5.82 11.93 -11.62
N ILE A 173 -4.57 12.12 -11.19
CA ILE A 173 -4.25 12.35 -9.79
C ILE A 173 -4.03 13.86 -9.64
N SER A 174 -4.88 14.51 -8.86
CA SER A 174 -4.80 15.94 -8.58
C SER A 174 -3.78 16.21 -7.48
N GLU A 175 -3.08 17.33 -7.60
CA GLU A 175 -2.10 17.82 -6.60
C GLU A 175 -1.07 16.74 -6.23
N ALA A 176 -0.46 16.15 -7.25
CA ALA A 176 0.53 15.09 -7.05
C ALA A 176 1.85 15.67 -6.53
N HIS A 177 2.26 15.23 -5.34
CA HIS A 177 3.55 15.55 -4.72
C HIS A 177 4.48 14.34 -4.72
N MET A 178 5.73 14.55 -5.10
CA MET A 178 6.80 13.56 -5.05
C MET A 178 7.83 13.97 -4.02
N SER A 179 8.21 13.03 -3.15
CA SER A 179 9.34 13.19 -2.24
C SER A 179 10.27 11.99 -2.33
N VAL A 180 11.57 12.23 -2.17
CA VAL A 180 12.59 11.18 -2.18
C VAL A 180 13.52 11.38 -1.00
N VAL A 181 13.71 10.31 -0.23
CA VAL A 181 14.63 10.27 0.90
C VAL A 181 15.65 9.18 0.65
N MET A 182 16.93 9.55 0.74
CA MET A 182 18.03 8.59 0.77
C MET A 182 18.27 8.14 2.22
N LEU A 183 18.19 6.83 2.45
CA LEU A 183 18.58 6.19 3.69
C LEU A 183 20.03 5.73 3.56
N MET A 184 20.86 6.00 4.56
CA MET A 184 22.27 5.62 4.58
C MET A 184 22.67 5.14 5.97
N ASP A 185 23.49 4.09 6.04
CA ASP A 185 24.15 3.68 7.28
C ASP A 185 25.44 4.49 7.50
N GLU A 186 25.58 5.10 8.67
CA GLU A 186 26.77 5.84 9.11
C GLU A 186 27.27 5.26 10.42
N ASP A 187 28.58 4.99 10.50
CA ASP A 187 29.21 4.51 11.72
C ASP A 187 29.28 5.64 12.75
N GLU A 188 28.72 5.43 13.93
CA GLU A 188 28.86 6.35 15.05
C GLU A 188 30.24 6.20 15.71
N ALA A 189 30.77 7.31 16.22
CA ALA A 189 32.06 7.35 16.90
C ALA A 189 32.13 6.40 18.12
N GLU A 190 30.97 6.07 18.72
CA GLU A 190 30.83 5.16 19.87
C GLU A 190 30.69 3.67 19.45
N GLY A 191 30.82 3.35 18.16
CA GLY A 191 30.79 1.98 17.64
C GLY A 191 29.40 1.42 17.35
N GLY A 192 28.38 2.29 17.28
CA GLY A 192 27.05 1.99 16.75
C GLY A 192 26.95 2.23 15.24
N VAL A 193 25.87 1.77 14.62
CA VAL A 193 25.52 2.12 13.22
C VAL A 193 24.20 2.87 13.27
N MET A 194 24.19 4.12 12.80
CA MET A 194 23.01 4.96 12.73
C MET A 194 22.53 5.11 11.30
N ARG A 195 21.24 4.90 11.06
CA ARG A 195 20.64 5.11 9.74
C ARG A 195 20.15 6.55 9.60
N ARG A 196 20.81 7.33 8.75
CA ARG A 196 20.41 8.71 8.44
C ARG A 196 19.37 8.77 7.34
N MET A 197 18.45 9.72 7.46
CA MET A 197 17.43 10.05 6.47
C MET A 197 17.77 11.38 5.82
N LEU A 198 18.21 11.35 4.56
CA LEU A 198 18.71 12.51 3.84
C LEU A 198 17.73 12.84 2.69
N PRO A 199 16.92 13.90 2.79
CA PRO A 199 15.98 14.27 1.74
C PRO A 199 16.73 14.73 0.48
N LEU A 200 16.23 14.34 -0.69
CA LEU A 200 16.76 14.80 -1.99
C LEU A 200 15.88 15.91 -2.55
N LYS A 201 16.48 17.06 -2.88
CA LYS A 201 15.79 18.20 -3.48
C LYS A 201 15.46 17.94 -4.95
N LEU A 202 14.19 17.73 -5.28
CA LEU A 202 13.77 17.48 -6.66
C LEU A 202 13.72 18.79 -7.46
N GLU A 203 13.98 18.72 -8.76
CA GLU A 203 13.80 19.87 -9.67
C GLU A 203 12.33 20.28 -9.78
N ARG A 204 11.45 19.27 -9.76
CA ARG A 204 10.00 19.42 -9.67
C ARG A 204 9.48 18.33 -8.76
N ASP A 205 8.92 18.73 -7.63
CA ASP A 205 8.28 17.88 -6.62
C ASP A 205 6.76 17.96 -6.64
N PHE A 206 6.18 18.85 -7.47
CA PHE A 206 4.74 19.05 -7.59
C PHE A 206 4.25 18.96 -9.04
N SER A 207 3.10 18.33 -9.23
CA SER A 207 2.35 18.29 -10.49
C SER A 207 0.87 18.52 -10.19
N PRO A 208 0.24 19.61 -10.67
CA PRO A 208 -1.18 19.89 -10.38
C PRO A 208 -2.10 18.82 -10.97
N VAL A 209 -1.73 18.28 -12.13
CA VAL A 209 -2.41 17.20 -12.83
C VAL A 209 -1.39 16.12 -13.18
N PHE A 210 -1.55 14.91 -12.65
CA PHE A 210 -0.71 13.76 -12.97
C PHE A 210 -1.51 12.69 -13.73
N ALA A 211 -1.51 12.83 -15.07
CA ALA A 211 -2.31 12.01 -15.98
C ALA A 211 -1.55 10.87 -16.67
N LEU A 212 -0.27 11.09 -17.02
CA LEU A 212 0.47 10.19 -17.95
C LEU A 212 1.77 9.65 -17.33
N SER A 213 2.87 10.37 -17.53
CA SER A 213 4.18 10.03 -16.99
C SER A 213 4.91 11.28 -16.52
N TRP A 214 5.70 11.11 -15.48
CA TRP A 214 6.51 12.14 -14.86
C TRP A 214 7.92 11.60 -14.73
N MET A 215 8.86 12.29 -15.38
CA MET A 215 10.29 12.07 -15.16
C MET A 215 10.72 12.92 -13.97
N VAL A 216 10.92 12.26 -12.83
CA VAL A 216 11.40 12.90 -11.61
C VAL A 216 12.91 13.02 -11.71
N SER A 217 13.46 14.19 -11.37
CA SER A 217 14.90 14.47 -11.43
C SER A 217 15.40 15.19 -10.19
N HIS A 218 16.62 14.86 -9.79
CA HIS A 218 17.39 15.50 -8.73
C HIS A 218 18.78 15.83 -9.27
N LYS A 219 19.14 17.11 -9.29
CA LYS A 219 20.50 17.54 -9.63
C LYS A 219 21.44 17.23 -8.47
N ILE A 220 22.53 16.54 -8.78
CA ILE A 220 23.60 16.22 -7.83
C ILE A 220 24.56 17.41 -7.82
N THR A 221 24.25 18.42 -7.02
CA THR A 221 25.12 19.58 -6.74
C THR A 221 26.00 19.30 -5.51
N GLN A 222 26.89 20.21 -5.13
CA GLN A 222 27.77 20.05 -3.97
C GLN A 222 27.00 19.83 -2.65
N ASP A 223 25.81 20.43 -2.52
CA ASP A 223 24.93 20.25 -1.36
C ASP A 223 24.13 18.93 -1.40
N SER A 224 24.21 18.17 -2.49
CA SER A 224 23.50 16.90 -2.62
C SER A 224 24.18 15.83 -1.78
N PRO A 225 23.41 15.01 -1.03
CA PRO A 225 23.92 13.82 -0.36
C PRO A 225 24.60 12.80 -1.29
N LEU A 226 24.37 12.91 -2.60
CA LEU A 226 24.95 12.04 -3.64
C LEU A 226 26.23 12.61 -4.25
N TRP A 227 26.65 13.82 -3.87
CA TRP A 227 27.85 14.43 -4.42
C TRP A 227 29.09 13.56 -4.16
N GLY A 228 29.85 13.30 -5.22
CA GLY A 228 31.06 12.45 -5.15
C GLY A 228 30.81 10.96 -4.92
N ARG A 229 29.55 10.49 -4.95
CA ARG A 229 29.22 9.07 -4.80
C ARG A 229 29.10 8.36 -6.14
N ASP A 230 29.67 7.17 -6.18
CA ASP A 230 29.59 6.21 -7.28
C ASP A 230 28.81 4.96 -6.88
N ARG A 231 28.66 4.01 -7.80
CA ARG A 231 27.90 2.77 -7.54
C ARG A 231 28.46 1.99 -6.34
N GLU A 232 29.78 1.90 -6.21
CA GLU A 232 30.42 1.09 -5.18
C GLU A 232 30.23 1.71 -3.80
N SER A 233 30.40 3.03 -3.67
CA SER A 233 30.16 3.73 -2.42
C SER A 233 28.68 3.74 -2.02
N LEU A 234 27.76 3.79 -2.99
CA LEU A 234 26.33 3.62 -2.70
C LEU A 234 26.02 2.24 -2.09
N ALA A 235 26.55 1.18 -2.67
CA ALA A 235 26.36 -0.18 -2.17
C ALA A 235 27.05 -0.42 -0.82
N ALA A 236 28.27 0.10 -0.65
CA ALA A 236 29.07 -0.08 0.55
C ALA A 236 28.43 0.55 1.80
N ALA A 237 27.72 1.67 1.62
CA ALA A 237 27.00 2.40 2.68
C ALA A 237 25.54 1.98 2.85
N GLY A 238 25.08 0.98 2.11
CA GLY A 238 23.71 0.48 2.24
C GLY A 238 22.64 1.45 1.77
N ASN A 239 22.96 2.29 0.78
CA ASN A 239 22.05 3.35 0.39
C ASN A 239 20.77 2.80 -0.23
N VAL A 240 19.65 3.32 0.24
CA VAL A 240 18.32 2.99 -0.28
C VAL A 240 17.53 4.27 -0.49
N PHE A 241 16.85 4.38 -1.62
CA PHE A 241 16.02 5.54 -1.95
C PHE A 241 14.56 5.19 -1.74
N VAL A 242 13.90 5.89 -0.81
CA VAL A 242 12.46 5.78 -0.57
C VAL A 242 11.77 6.91 -1.33
N CYS A 243 11.04 6.54 -2.38
CA CYS A 243 10.21 7.45 -3.16
C CYS A 243 8.76 7.37 -2.67
N LEU A 244 8.15 8.52 -2.46
CA LEU A 244 6.78 8.66 -1.99
C LEU A 244 6.04 9.63 -2.91
N LEU A 245 5.03 9.10 -3.62
CA LEU A 245 4.03 9.91 -4.32
C LEU A 245 2.80 10.02 -3.43
N THR A 246 2.32 11.25 -3.21
CA THR A 246 1.01 11.54 -2.62
C THR A 246 0.20 12.40 -3.58
N GLY A 247 -1.12 12.34 -3.48
CA GLY A 247 -2.03 13.17 -4.26
C GLY A 247 -3.47 12.84 -3.92
N THR A 248 -4.41 13.39 -4.66
CA THR A 248 -5.85 13.17 -4.45
C THR A 248 -6.44 12.44 -5.65
N ASP A 249 -7.13 11.33 -5.40
CA ASP A 249 -7.97 10.66 -6.41
C ASP A 249 -9.24 11.49 -6.59
N GLU A 250 -9.44 12.03 -7.79
CA GLU A 250 -10.54 12.96 -8.09
C GLU A 250 -11.92 12.30 -7.97
N ALA A 251 -12.03 11.02 -8.36
CA ALA A 251 -13.30 10.31 -8.34
C ALA A 251 -13.76 9.99 -6.90
N LEU A 252 -12.82 9.73 -5.99
CA LEU A 252 -13.11 9.34 -4.61
C LEU A 252 -12.88 10.48 -3.61
N SER A 253 -12.36 11.64 -4.06
CA SER A 253 -11.95 12.76 -3.21
C SER A 253 -11.10 12.32 -2.02
N ALA A 254 -10.21 11.36 -2.25
CA ALA A 254 -9.45 10.67 -1.22
C ALA A 254 -7.95 10.75 -1.51
N THR A 255 -7.15 10.91 -0.45
CA THR A 255 -5.69 10.92 -0.59
C THR A 255 -5.19 9.55 -0.99
N ILE A 256 -4.36 9.54 -2.04
CA ILE A 256 -3.62 8.36 -2.47
C ILE A 256 -2.16 8.47 -2.04
N THR A 257 -1.55 7.30 -1.85
CA THR A 257 -0.14 7.20 -1.51
C THR A 257 0.46 5.99 -2.23
N ALA A 258 1.54 6.22 -2.96
CA ALA A 258 2.32 5.17 -3.60
C ALA A 258 3.78 5.27 -3.16
N LYS A 259 4.34 4.15 -2.72
CA LYS A 259 5.72 4.06 -2.24
C LYS A 259 6.51 3.12 -3.15
N TYR A 260 7.74 3.50 -3.46
CA TYR A 260 8.69 2.65 -4.15
C TYR A 260 10.07 2.80 -3.53
N VAL A 261 10.81 1.71 -3.45
CA VAL A 261 12.11 1.66 -2.79
C VAL A 261 13.13 1.14 -3.77
N TYR A 262 14.16 1.94 -4.08
CA TYR A 262 15.28 1.55 -4.93
C TYR A 262 16.51 1.23 -4.08
N GLY A 263 17.18 0.12 -4.36
CA GLY A 263 18.50 -0.18 -3.81
C GLY A 263 19.61 0.50 -4.61
N ALA A 264 20.84 0.45 -4.09
CA ALA A 264 22.02 0.92 -4.81
C ALA A 264 22.22 0.17 -6.14
N GLU A 265 21.84 -1.11 -6.19
CA GLU A 265 21.85 -1.99 -7.35
C GLU A 265 20.90 -1.53 -8.47
N ASP A 266 19.84 -0.80 -8.12
CA ASP A 266 18.85 -0.27 -9.06
C ASP A 266 19.34 1.03 -9.72
N VAL A 267 20.49 1.58 -9.32
CA VAL A 267 21.06 2.82 -9.86
C VAL A 267 22.01 2.55 -11.03
N ARG A 268 21.63 3.03 -12.21
CA ARG A 268 22.40 2.92 -13.45
C ARG A 268 23.08 4.24 -13.80
N PHE A 269 24.38 4.32 -13.53
CA PHE A 269 25.21 5.45 -13.96
C PHE A 269 25.45 5.43 -15.47
N ASN A 270 25.61 6.61 -16.05
CA ASN A 270 25.79 6.84 -17.50
C ASN A 270 24.70 6.19 -18.35
N HIS A 271 23.45 6.24 -17.88
CA HIS A 271 22.29 5.72 -18.62
C HIS A 271 21.23 6.80 -18.79
N ARG A 272 20.43 6.68 -19.85
CA ARG A 272 19.21 7.46 -20.04
C ARG A 272 18.05 6.53 -20.29
N PHE A 273 16.85 6.95 -19.89
CA PHE A 273 15.66 6.27 -20.36
C PHE A 273 15.46 6.49 -21.86
N ILE A 274 14.97 5.47 -22.54
CA ILE A 274 14.58 5.59 -23.95
C ILE A 274 13.30 6.41 -24.07
N ASP A 275 13.09 7.07 -25.20
CA ASP A 275 11.83 7.76 -25.45
C ASP A 275 10.68 6.75 -25.57
N ILE A 276 9.55 7.10 -24.97
CA ILE A 276 8.31 6.29 -24.95
C ILE A 276 7.13 7.03 -25.56
N VAL A 277 7.29 8.32 -25.89
CA VAL A 277 6.23 9.14 -26.48
C VAL A 277 6.44 9.21 -27.98
N THR A 278 5.49 8.69 -28.75
CA THR A 278 5.48 8.85 -30.21
C THR A 278 4.35 9.81 -30.57
N ARG A 279 4.71 10.91 -31.26
CA ARG A 279 3.72 11.84 -31.80
C ARG A 279 3.22 11.31 -33.14
N SER A 280 1.91 11.33 -33.31
CA SER A 280 1.26 10.95 -34.55
C SER A 280 1.08 12.19 -35.44
N PRO A 281 1.11 12.05 -36.79
CA PRO A 281 0.95 13.18 -37.71
C PRO A 281 -0.38 13.94 -37.59
N ASP A 282 -1.42 13.30 -37.02
CA ASP A 282 -2.75 13.88 -36.76
C ASP A 282 -2.83 14.72 -35.47
N GLY A 283 -1.70 14.94 -34.78
CA GLY A 283 -1.65 15.69 -33.52
C GLY A 283 -1.86 14.83 -32.27
N GLY A 284 -2.09 13.52 -32.42
CA GLY A 284 -2.14 12.58 -31.30
C GLY A 284 -0.77 12.28 -30.71
N ALA A 285 -0.75 11.75 -29.48
CA ALA A 285 0.46 11.18 -28.87
C ALA A 285 0.15 9.80 -28.29
N THR A 286 1.02 8.82 -28.58
CA THR A 286 0.93 7.47 -28.01
C THR A 286 2.10 7.26 -27.06
N ILE A 287 1.83 6.70 -25.88
CA ILE A 287 2.84 6.33 -24.89
C ILE A 287 2.98 4.82 -24.84
N ASP A 288 4.16 4.30 -25.18
CA ASP A 288 4.44 2.86 -25.10
C ASP A 288 4.98 2.47 -23.71
N TYR A 289 4.08 2.08 -22.82
CA TYR A 289 4.45 1.62 -21.47
C TYR A 289 5.24 0.30 -21.44
N ARG A 290 5.28 -0.48 -22.53
CA ARG A 290 6.11 -1.71 -22.58
C ARG A 290 7.60 -1.39 -22.46
N ARG A 291 7.96 -0.19 -22.90
CA ARG A 291 9.31 0.38 -22.94
C ARG A 291 9.58 1.33 -21.76
N PHE A 292 8.66 1.41 -20.81
CA PHE A 292 8.70 2.37 -19.70
C PHE A 292 9.97 2.26 -18.84
N HIS A 293 10.42 1.03 -18.61
CA HIS A 293 11.56 0.71 -17.76
C HIS A 293 12.91 0.70 -18.50
N ASP A 294 12.88 0.77 -19.83
CA ASP A 294 14.06 0.53 -20.66
C ASP A 294 15.01 1.73 -20.61
N THR A 295 16.30 1.39 -20.59
CA THR A 295 17.39 2.37 -20.52
C THR A 295 18.48 2.00 -21.50
N VAL A 296 19.17 3.00 -22.03
CA VAL A 296 20.35 2.82 -22.87
C VAL A 296 21.55 3.55 -22.25
N PRO A 297 22.77 3.02 -22.40
CA PRO A 297 23.98 3.75 -22.05
C PRO A 297 24.06 5.09 -22.80
N VAL A 298 24.56 6.11 -22.13
CA VAL A 298 24.96 7.37 -22.76
C VAL A 298 26.44 7.22 -23.08
N HIS A 299 26.82 7.21 -24.36
CA HIS A 299 28.23 7.34 -24.72
C HIS A 299 28.73 8.69 -24.19
N ARG A 300 29.74 8.63 -23.33
CA ARG A 300 30.57 9.79 -23.04
C ARG A 300 31.22 10.18 -24.36
N PRO A 301 31.12 11.43 -24.85
CA PRO A 301 32.01 11.86 -25.92
C PRO A 301 33.42 11.57 -25.43
N GLU A 302 34.18 10.75 -26.16
CA GLU A 302 35.62 10.64 -25.94
C GLU A 302 36.14 12.08 -25.89
N ALA A 303 36.86 12.41 -24.81
CA ALA A 303 37.52 13.70 -24.72
C ALA A 303 38.33 13.86 -26.01
N ASP A 304 38.12 14.99 -26.72
CA ASP A 304 38.93 15.38 -27.87
C ASP A 304 40.38 15.02 -27.57
N THR A 305 40.87 13.95 -28.17
CA THR A 305 42.30 13.81 -28.41
C THR A 305 42.61 14.95 -29.35
N PRO A 306 43.38 15.97 -28.94
CA PRO A 306 43.86 16.94 -29.91
C PRO A 306 44.61 16.12 -30.96
N ASP A 307 44.18 16.25 -32.22
CA ASP A 307 44.94 15.73 -33.35
C ASP A 307 46.36 16.30 -33.20
N VAL A 308 47.28 15.39 -32.86
CA VAL A 308 48.70 15.67 -32.89
C VAL A 308 49.15 15.38 -34.32
N GLU A 309 49.68 16.45 -34.92
CA GLU A 309 50.34 16.59 -36.24
C GLU A 309 49.46 16.92 -37.45
#